data_AF-A0A1E8UIG2-F1
#
_entry.id   AF-A0A1E8UIG2-F1
#
_cell.length_a   1.000
_cell.length_b   1.000
_cell.length_c   1.000
_cell.angle_alpha   90.00
_cell.angle_beta   90.00
_cell.angle_gamma   90.00
#
_symmetry.space_group_name_H-M   'P 1'
#
loop_
_entity.id
_entity.type
_entity.pdbx_description
1 polymer ?
#
loop_
_entity_poly.entity_id
_entity_poly.type
_entity_poly.pdbx_seq_one_letter_code
_entity_poly.pdbx_strand_id
1 'polypeptide(L)'
;MTRSGKPSPRRRALIRFLVMFVVTLVLNGVLKELRNRGILTTPMLFGLLAVVLPGVWVLLRYWWLPRVSRARPQHERIVTEARWASPLAPGTVIERLRAEFVAPEFRTVTTESAFHIATGSDETFRWRGAGSMKGWEALPLAVDIVLTAAPTVCGIVALARDDLGWYETPPEFFVENEVRRRGAALIRRARAVTEARTTDG
;
A
#
# COMPACT_ATOMS: atom_id res chain seq x y z
N MET A 1 -15.64 -26.26 26.15
CA MET A 1 -14.63 -25.18 26.09
C MET A 1 -13.36 -25.71 25.43
N THR A 2 -13.21 -25.56 24.12
CA THR A 2 -12.01 -26.00 23.38
C THR A 2 -11.12 -24.80 23.10
N ARG A 3 -10.01 -24.67 23.84
CA ARG A 3 -8.96 -23.67 23.61
C ARG A 3 -8.32 -23.94 22.24
N SER A 4 -8.71 -23.16 21.23
CA SER A 4 -7.98 -23.06 19.96
C SER A 4 -6.64 -22.36 20.22
N GLY A 5 -5.64 -23.14 20.61
CA GLY A 5 -4.26 -22.69 20.80
C GLY A 5 -3.62 -22.36 19.46
N LYS A 6 -3.91 -21.18 18.91
CA LYS A 6 -3.17 -20.66 17.75
C LYS A 6 -1.68 -20.68 18.10
N PRO A 7 -0.82 -21.39 17.35
CA PRO A 7 0.60 -21.50 17.70
C PRO A 7 1.22 -20.11 17.70
N SER A 8 2.03 -19.84 18.74
CA SER A 8 2.68 -18.55 18.94
C SER A 8 3.48 -18.15 17.69
N PRO A 9 3.58 -16.85 17.37
CA PRO A 9 4.27 -16.38 16.17
C PRO A 9 5.72 -16.89 16.08
N ARG A 10 6.41 -17.01 17.23
CA ARG A 10 7.75 -17.62 17.33
C ARG A 10 7.78 -19.10 16.90
N ARG A 11 6.77 -19.89 17.28
CA ARG A 11 6.71 -21.32 16.93
C ARG A 11 6.44 -21.53 15.44
N ARG A 12 5.66 -20.66 14.80
CA ARG A 12 5.44 -20.68 13.34
C ARG A 12 6.69 -20.25 12.57
N ALA A 13 7.39 -19.23 13.04
CA ALA A 13 8.66 -18.80 12.45
C ALA A 13 9.72 -19.91 12.53
N LEU A 14 9.83 -20.60 13.67
CA LEU A 14 10.78 -21.70 13.87
C LEU A 14 10.47 -22.90 12.96
N ILE A 15 9.19 -23.26 12.82
CA ILE A 15 8.77 -24.36 11.93
C ILE A 15 9.07 -24.00 10.47
N ARG A 16 8.76 -22.78 10.03
CA ARG A 16 9.10 -22.31 8.68
C ARG A 16 10.60 -22.34 8.43
N PHE A 17 11.40 -21.89 9.39
CA PHE A 17 12.85 -21.92 9.32
C PHE A 17 13.39 -23.34 9.21
N LEU A 18 12.93 -24.26 10.07
CA LEU A 18 13.35 -25.66 10.05
C LEU A 18 13.00 -26.33 8.72
N VAL A 19 11.77 -26.14 8.24
CA VAL A 19 11.33 -26.69 6.94
C VAL A 19 12.18 -26.14 5.81
N MET A 20 12.41 -24.83 5.76
CA MET A 20 13.22 -24.21 4.72
C MET A 20 14.69 -24.66 4.77
N PHE A 21 15.24 -24.85 5.98
CA PHE A 21 16.60 -25.36 6.20
C PHE A 21 16.75 -26.80 5.70
N VAL A 22 15.82 -27.69 6.08
CA VAL A 22 15.80 -29.08 5.64
C VAL A 22 15.63 -29.16 4.12
N VAL A 23 14.70 -28.40 3.54
CA VAL A 23 14.50 -28.35 2.09
C VAL A 23 15.77 -27.90 1.38
N THR A 24 16.41 -26.82 1.85
CA THR A 24 17.66 -26.32 1.27
C THR A 24 18.78 -27.36 1.34
N LEU A 25 18.92 -28.06 2.47
CA LEU A 25 19.92 -29.12 2.65
C LEU A 25 19.69 -30.30 1.71
N VAL A 26 18.45 -30.78 1.61
CA VAL A 26 18.07 -31.89 0.72
C VAL A 26 18.30 -31.49 -0.73
N LEU A 27 17.87 -30.29 -1.13
CA LEU A 27 18.05 -29.79 -2.50
C LEU A 27 19.53 -29.69 -2.88
N ASN A 28 20.36 -29.15 -1.98
CA ASN A 28 21.81 -29.09 -2.17
C ASN A 28 22.45 -30.48 -2.22
N GLY A 29 22.02 -31.41 -1.36
CA GLY A 29 22.49 -32.79 -1.36
C GLY A 29 22.18 -33.48 -2.69
N VAL A 30 20.94 -33.35 -3.18
CA VAL A 30 20.51 -33.90 -4.47
C VAL A 30 21.27 -33.25 -5.63
N LEU A 31 21.45 -31.92 -5.64
CA LEU A 31 22.24 -31.24 -6.68
C LEU A 31 23.69 -31.74 -6.71
N LYS A 32 24.31 -31.89 -5.53
CA LYS A 32 25.69 -32.33 -5.41
C LYS A 32 25.84 -33.78 -5.87
N GLU A 33 24.89 -34.64 -5.51
CA GLU A 33 24.86 -36.04 -5.94
C GLU A 33 24.64 -36.17 -7.45
N LEU A 34 23.71 -35.41 -8.03
CA LEU A 34 23.48 -35.35 -9.48
C LEU A 34 24.70 -34.84 -10.25
N ARG A 35 25.44 -33.87 -9.67
CA ARG A 35 26.69 -33.36 -10.23
C ARG A 35 27.82 -34.39 -10.15
N ASN A 36 27.98 -35.03 -8.99
CA ASN A 36 29.01 -36.05 -8.77
C ASN A 36 28.81 -37.29 -9.65
N ARG A 37 27.56 -37.63 -9.98
CA ARG A 37 27.21 -38.70 -10.92
C ARG A 37 27.36 -38.32 -12.40
N GLY A 38 27.78 -37.09 -12.70
CA GLY A 38 27.93 -36.59 -14.08
C GLY A 38 26.62 -36.37 -14.84
N ILE A 39 25.47 -36.53 -14.18
CA ILE A 39 24.12 -36.36 -14.76
C ILE A 39 23.82 -34.87 -14.96
N LEU A 40 24.24 -34.03 -14.01
CA LEU A 40 24.04 -32.58 -14.05
C LEU A 40 25.38 -31.88 -14.18
N THR A 41 25.69 -31.43 -15.40
CA THR A 41 26.91 -30.67 -15.67
C THR A 41 26.75 -29.20 -15.26
N THR A 42 27.85 -28.53 -14.93
CA THR A 42 27.86 -27.09 -14.62
C THR A 42 27.16 -26.23 -15.69
N PRO A 43 27.36 -26.43 -17.01
CA PRO A 43 26.62 -25.68 -18.03
C PRO A 43 25.10 -25.96 -18.01
N MET A 44 24.66 -27.18 -17.70
CA MET A 44 23.22 -27.46 -17.51
C MET A 44 22.65 -26.72 -16.30
N LEU A 45 23.43 -26.58 -15.21
CA LEU A 45 23.02 -25.80 -14.05
C LEU A 45 22.80 -24.31 -14.40
N PHE A 46 23.74 -23.72 -15.15
CA PHE A 46 23.61 -22.35 -15.62
C PHE A 46 22.43 -22.19 -16.59
N GLY A 47 22.22 -23.15 -17.49
CA GLY A 47 21.05 -23.18 -18.37
C GLY A 47 19.73 -23.23 -17.59
N LEU A 48 19.66 -24.07 -16.56
CA LEU A 48 18.50 -24.16 -15.67
C LEU A 48 18.25 -22.83 -14.94
N LEU A 49 19.28 -22.23 -14.33
CA LEU A 49 19.19 -20.93 -13.66
C LEU A 49 18.73 -19.83 -14.63
N ALA A 50 19.24 -19.83 -15.86
CA ALA A 50 18.85 -18.87 -16.89
C ALA A 50 17.38 -18.99 -17.32
N VAL A 51 16.73 -20.13 -17.11
CA VAL A 51 15.30 -20.32 -17.38
C VAL A 51 14.46 -20.08 -16.13
N VAL A 52 14.90 -20.61 -14.98
CA VAL A 52 14.17 -20.55 -13.71
C VAL A 52 14.13 -19.13 -13.17
N LEU A 53 15.25 -18.39 -13.17
CA LEU A 53 15.28 -17.04 -12.60
C LEU A 53 14.33 -16.07 -13.32
N PRO A 54 14.29 -16.00 -14.67
CA PRO A 54 13.28 -15.20 -15.37
C PRO A 54 11.85 -15.67 -15.08
N GLY A 55 11.60 -16.98 -15.05
CA GLY A 55 10.28 -17.52 -14.73
C GLY A 55 9.79 -17.11 -13.34
N VAL A 56 10.66 -17.24 -12.33
CA VAL A 56 10.39 -16.77 -10.96
C VAL A 56 10.17 -15.26 -10.93
N TRP A 57 11.00 -14.50 -11.64
CA TRP A 57 10.85 -13.04 -11.72
C TRP A 57 9.50 -12.63 -12.33
N VAL A 58 9.09 -13.27 -13.43
CA VAL A 58 7.78 -13.05 -14.07
C VAL A 58 6.65 -13.38 -13.11
N LEU A 59 6.72 -14.52 -12.42
CA LEU A 59 5.71 -14.92 -11.44
C LEU A 59 5.60 -13.90 -10.30
N LEU A 60 6.74 -13.46 -9.76
CA LEU A 60 6.77 -12.44 -8.71
C LEU A 60 6.18 -11.11 -9.21
N ARG A 61 6.57 -10.66 -10.42
CA ARG A 61 6.22 -9.35 -10.96
C ARG A 61 4.76 -9.23 -11.39
N TYR A 62 4.21 -10.26 -12.01
CA TYR A 62 2.91 -10.21 -12.67
C TYR A 62 1.80 -10.94 -11.91
N TRP A 63 2.15 -11.87 -11.02
CA TRP A 63 1.14 -12.62 -10.26
C TRP A 63 1.18 -12.29 -8.77
N TRP A 64 2.35 -12.39 -8.13
CA TRP A 64 2.45 -12.20 -6.69
C TRP A 64 2.30 -10.73 -6.29
N LEU A 65 3.05 -9.82 -6.93
CA LEU A 65 3.05 -8.39 -6.58
C LEU A 65 1.67 -7.73 -6.68
N PRO A 66 0.90 -7.89 -7.78
CA PRO A 66 -0.45 -7.32 -7.86
C PRO A 66 -1.40 -7.93 -6.83
N ARG A 67 -1.25 -9.24 -6.56
CA ARG A 67 -2.07 -9.94 -5.57
C ARG A 67 -1.87 -9.41 -4.16
N VAL A 68 -0.62 -9.22 -3.72
CA VAL A 68 -0.35 -8.70 -2.37
C VAL A 68 -0.69 -7.22 -2.24
N SER A 69 -0.53 -6.45 -3.33
CA SER A 69 -0.86 -5.01 -3.34
C SER A 69 -2.36 -4.75 -3.24
N ARG A 70 -3.19 -5.65 -3.78
CA ARG A 70 -4.66 -5.55 -3.72
C ARG A 70 -5.28 -6.31 -2.55
N ALA A 71 -4.51 -7.15 -1.89
CA ALA A 71 -4.98 -7.89 -0.72
C ALA A 71 -5.23 -6.93 0.45
N ARG A 72 -6.19 -7.30 1.30
CA ARG A 72 -6.50 -6.51 2.50
C ARG A 72 -5.24 -6.41 3.39
N PRO A 73 -5.01 -5.24 4.02
CA PRO A 73 -3.89 -5.09 4.93
C PRO A 73 -4.08 -6.04 6.12
N GLN A 74 -2.98 -6.67 6.53
CA GLN A 74 -2.94 -7.53 7.72
C GLN A 74 -2.74 -6.70 9.01
N HIS A 75 -2.11 -5.54 8.88
CA HIS A 75 -1.78 -4.64 9.97
C HIS A 75 -2.76 -3.48 9.99
N GLU A 76 -2.88 -2.81 11.13
CA GLU A 76 -3.67 -1.58 11.23
C GLU A 76 -3.12 -0.51 10.29
N ARG A 77 -4.04 0.23 9.66
CA ARG A 77 -3.66 1.33 8.78
C ARG A 77 -3.16 2.51 9.61
N ILE A 78 -2.20 3.22 9.07
CA ILE A 78 -1.73 4.52 9.55
C ILE A 78 -2.77 5.53 9.13
N VAL A 79 -3.48 6.10 10.11
CA VAL A 79 -4.60 7.02 9.88
C VAL A 79 -4.30 8.39 10.47
N THR A 80 -4.69 9.44 9.74
CA THR A 80 -4.75 10.82 10.21
C THR A 80 -6.15 11.34 9.96
N GLU A 81 -6.85 11.75 11.02
CA GLU A 81 -8.21 12.30 10.93
C GLU A 81 -8.18 13.81 11.22
N ALA A 82 -9.02 14.56 10.50
CA ALA A 82 -9.31 15.95 10.82
C ALA A 82 -10.80 16.25 10.62
N ARG A 83 -11.32 17.16 11.45
CA ARG A 83 -12.70 17.64 11.36
C ARG A 83 -12.72 19.15 11.33
N TRP A 84 -13.56 19.72 10.48
CA TRP A 84 -13.78 21.17 10.44
C TRP A 84 -15.18 21.47 9.90
N ALA A 85 -15.63 22.71 10.06
CA ALA A 85 -16.87 23.20 9.48
C ALA A 85 -16.55 24.07 8.27
N SER A 86 -17.37 23.96 7.22
CA SER A 86 -17.32 24.85 6.07
C SER A 86 -18.57 25.75 6.05
N PRO A 87 -18.40 27.05 5.74
CA PRO A 87 -19.53 27.95 5.56
C PRO A 87 -20.27 27.73 4.22
N LEU A 88 -19.88 26.73 3.43
CA LEU A 88 -20.41 26.45 2.10
C LEU A 88 -21.43 25.30 2.17
N ALA A 89 -22.35 25.28 1.21
CA ALA A 89 -23.23 24.13 1.01
C ALA A 89 -22.42 22.90 0.54
N PRO A 90 -22.87 21.66 0.85
CA PRO A 90 -22.17 20.43 0.48
C PRO A 90 -21.80 20.34 -1.02
N GLY A 91 -22.71 20.73 -1.91
CA GLY A 91 -22.45 20.72 -3.36
C GLY A 91 -21.28 21.63 -3.76
N THR A 92 -21.22 22.85 -3.21
CA THR A 92 -20.12 23.79 -3.47
C THR A 92 -18.79 23.26 -2.94
N VAL A 93 -18.80 22.59 -1.78
CA VAL A 93 -17.60 21.95 -1.22
C VAL A 93 -17.06 20.88 -2.18
N ILE A 94 -17.93 20.01 -2.69
CA ILE A 94 -17.54 18.97 -3.65
C ILE A 94 -16.93 19.58 -4.92
N GLU A 95 -17.54 20.62 -5.47
CA GLU A 95 -17.00 21.28 -6.68
C GLU A 95 -15.62 21.89 -6.43
N ARG A 96 -15.40 22.53 -5.28
CA ARG A 96 -14.07 23.08 -4.94
C ARG A 96 -13.02 22.00 -4.74
N LEU A 97 -13.38 20.89 -4.10
CA LEU A 97 -12.49 19.74 -3.95
C LEU A 97 -12.15 19.12 -5.32
N ARG A 98 -13.12 19.02 -6.23
CA ARG A 98 -12.88 18.53 -7.58
C ARG A 98 -11.92 19.44 -8.36
N ALA A 99 -12.07 20.76 -8.23
CA ALA A 99 -11.18 21.72 -8.87
C ALA A 99 -9.75 21.66 -8.31
N GLU A 100 -9.59 21.56 -6.99
CA GLU A 100 -8.29 21.48 -6.33
C GLU A 100 -7.53 20.20 -6.67
N PHE A 101 -8.22 19.06 -6.75
CA PHE A 101 -7.62 17.74 -6.97
C PHE A 101 -7.81 17.23 -8.42
N VAL A 102 -7.62 18.12 -9.40
CA VAL A 102 -7.72 17.81 -10.85
C VAL A 102 -6.44 17.23 -11.46
N ALA A 103 -5.31 17.38 -10.77
CA ALA A 103 -4.00 16.99 -11.30
C ALA A 103 -3.91 15.46 -11.51
N PRO A 104 -3.17 14.98 -12.53
CA PRO A 104 -3.19 13.58 -12.99
C PRO A 104 -2.66 12.57 -11.95
N GLU A 105 -1.91 13.03 -10.95
CA GLU A 105 -1.46 12.21 -9.83
C GLU A 105 -2.58 11.83 -8.82
N PHE A 106 -3.74 12.49 -8.92
CA PHE A 106 -4.90 12.22 -8.09
C PHE A 106 -5.93 11.41 -8.86
N ARG A 107 -6.36 10.29 -8.26
CA ARG A 107 -7.51 9.52 -8.70
C ARG A 107 -8.66 9.86 -7.76
N THR A 108 -9.66 10.58 -8.24
CA THR A 108 -10.77 11.03 -7.42
C THR A 108 -12.06 10.27 -7.75
N VAL A 109 -12.84 9.98 -6.71
CA VAL A 109 -14.19 9.41 -6.83
C VAL A 109 -15.12 10.26 -5.99
N THR A 110 -16.24 10.68 -6.55
CA THR A 110 -17.16 11.62 -5.91
C THR A 110 -18.55 11.04 -5.82
N THR A 111 -19.22 11.31 -4.70
CA THR A 111 -20.65 11.09 -4.49
C THR A 111 -21.27 12.40 -3.98
N GLU A 112 -22.58 12.41 -3.72
CA GLU A 112 -23.27 13.60 -3.20
C GLU A 112 -22.78 14.04 -1.81
N SER A 113 -22.25 13.13 -1.00
CA SER A 113 -21.86 13.38 0.40
C SER A 113 -20.43 12.97 0.73
N ALA A 114 -19.67 12.47 -0.24
CA ALA A 114 -18.29 12.07 -0.02
C ALA A 114 -17.40 12.31 -1.24
N PHE A 115 -16.14 12.64 -0.97
CA PHE A 115 -15.08 12.83 -1.93
C PHE A 115 -13.87 11.99 -1.54
N HIS A 116 -13.53 11.03 -2.39
CA HIS A 116 -12.38 10.14 -2.21
C HIS A 116 -11.24 10.60 -3.11
N ILE A 117 -10.03 10.71 -2.54
CA ILE A 117 -8.80 11.05 -3.24
C ILE A 117 -7.82 9.91 -3.02
N ALA A 118 -7.32 9.29 -4.08
CA ALA A 118 -6.22 8.34 -4.03
C ALA A 118 -5.01 8.87 -4.81
N THR A 119 -3.81 8.62 -4.30
CA THR A 119 -2.55 8.95 -4.97
C THR A 119 -1.54 7.80 -4.80
N GLY A 120 -0.52 7.79 -5.65
CA GLY A 120 0.50 6.73 -5.65
C GLY A 120 0.00 5.38 -6.18
N SER A 121 0.81 4.34 -6.01
CA SER A 121 0.53 2.96 -6.41
C SER A 121 1.36 2.02 -5.54
N ASP A 122 0.69 1.15 -4.78
CA ASP A 122 1.36 0.17 -3.92
C ASP A 122 2.28 -0.75 -4.74
N GLU A 123 1.81 -1.21 -5.91
CA GLU A 123 2.61 -2.03 -6.83
C GLU A 123 3.92 -1.31 -7.22
N THR A 124 3.84 -0.02 -7.54
CA THR A 124 5.03 0.77 -7.94
C THR A 124 5.94 1.06 -6.74
N PHE A 125 5.37 1.40 -5.58
CA PHE A 125 6.13 1.64 -4.35
C PHE A 125 6.93 0.39 -3.95
N ARG A 126 6.31 -0.78 -3.96
CA ARG A 126 6.98 -2.06 -3.66
C ARG A 126 8.04 -2.43 -4.68
N TRP A 127 7.80 -2.15 -5.95
CA TRP A 127 8.77 -2.43 -7.01
C TRP A 127 10.01 -1.54 -6.93
N ARG A 128 9.82 -0.23 -6.69
CA ARG A 128 10.91 0.74 -6.64
C ARG A 128 11.59 0.81 -5.29
N GLY A 129 10.85 0.50 -4.23
CA GLY A 129 11.30 0.52 -2.84
C GLY A 129 11.50 1.93 -2.28
N ALA A 130 11.64 2.01 -0.96
CA ALA A 130 11.95 3.24 -0.23
C ALA A 130 13.40 3.75 -0.44
N GLY A 131 14.25 2.99 -1.14
CA GLY A 131 15.58 3.44 -1.55
C GLY A 131 15.59 4.32 -2.80
N SER A 132 14.43 4.63 -3.40
CA SER A 132 14.32 5.39 -4.64
C SER A 132 13.32 6.54 -4.52
N MET A 133 13.67 7.71 -5.08
CA MET A 133 12.74 8.83 -5.22
C MET A 133 11.44 8.43 -5.92
N LYS A 134 11.53 7.63 -6.99
CA LYS A 134 10.36 7.12 -7.72
C LYS A 134 9.49 6.19 -6.87
N GLY A 135 10.10 5.50 -5.90
CA GLY A 135 9.34 4.75 -4.90
C GLY A 135 8.58 5.71 -4.02
N TRP A 136 9.27 6.67 -3.42
CA TRP A 136 8.65 7.69 -2.57
C TRP A 136 7.52 8.45 -3.25
N GLU A 137 7.66 8.83 -4.51
CA GLU A 137 6.59 9.47 -5.30
C GLU A 137 5.38 8.56 -5.47
N ALA A 138 5.59 7.24 -5.57
CA ALA A 138 4.55 6.25 -5.73
C ALA A 138 3.93 5.76 -4.41
N LEU A 139 4.31 6.30 -3.24
CA LEU A 139 3.76 5.88 -1.95
C LEU A 139 2.22 6.00 -1.96
N PRO A 140 1.47 4.89 -1.82
CA PRO A 140 0.01 4.89 -1.94
C PRO A 140 -0.65 5.49 -0.72
N LEU A 141 -1.52 6.48 -0.96
CA LEU A 141 -2.24 7.24 0.05
C LEU A 141 -3.67 7.46 -0.42
N ALA A 142 -4.61 7.42 0.52
CA ALA A 142 -5.99 7.77 0.26
C ALA A 142 -6.50 8.77 1.31
N VAL A 143 -7.36 9.70 0.89
CA VAL A 143 -8.09 10.61 1.77
C VAL A 143 -9.57 10.48 1.44
N ASP A 144 -10.34 10.04 2.44
CA ASP A 144 -11.80 10.00 2.39
C ASP A 144 -12.34 11.25 3.07
N ILE A 145 -13.07 12.09 2.33
CA ILE A 145 -13.72 13.29 2.86
C ILE A 145 -15.22 13.02 2.88
N VAL A 146 -15.83 13.03 4.06
CA VAL A 146 -17.27 12.83 4.27
C VAL A 146 -17.90 14.13 4.74
N LEU A 147 -19.00 14.50 4.11
CA LEU A 147 -19.78 15.69 4.41
C LEU A 147 -20.99 15.30 5.24
N THR A 148 -21.24 16.07 6.29
CA THR A 148 -22.47 15.99 7.08
C THR A 148 -23.38 17.14 6.65
N ALA A 149 -24.59 16.76 6.21
CA ALA A 149 -25.47 17.66 5.48
C ALA A 149 -26.16 18.68 6.39
N ALA A 150 -26.01 19.95 6.05
CA ALA A 150 -26.97 21.00 6.36
C ALA A 150 -27.17 21.87 5.09
N PRO A 151 -28.33 22.54 4.93
CA PRO A 151 -28.70 23.16 3.66
C PRO A 151 -27.78 24.33 3.23
N THR A 152 -27.12 25.00 4.17
CA THR A 152 -26.31 26.20 3.91
C THR A 152 -24.88 26.12 4.44
N VAL A 153 -24.59 25.14 5.29
CA VAL A 153 -23.28 24.90 5.91
C VAL A 153 -23.03 23.40 5.91
N CYS A 154 -21.77 22.98 6.03
CA CYS A 154 -21.49 21.55 6.14
C CYS A 154 -20.39 21.28 7.17
N GLY A 155 -20.54 20.19 7.91
CA GLY A 155 -19.45 19.61 8.70
C GLY A 155 -18.66 18.65 7.83
N ILE A 156 -17.34 18.71 7.90
CA ILE A 156 -16.44 17.90 7.09
C ILE A 156 -15.59 17.02 8.01
N VAL A 157 -15.53 15.73 7.71
CA VAL A 157 -14.62 14.76 8.31
C VAL A 157 -13.70 14.24 7.22
N ALA A 158 -12.39 14.44 7.36
CA ALA A 158 -11.40 13.88 6.45
C ALA A 158 -10.56 12.82 7.16
N LEU A 159 -10.42 11.68 6.51
CA LEU A 159 -9.65 10.54 6.97
C LEU A 159 -8.57 10.23 5.93
N ALA A 160 -7.34 10.62 6.21
CA ALA A 160 -6.18 10.18 5.45
C ALA A 160 -5.71 8.83 5.98
N ARG A 161 -5.41 7.91 5.07
CA ARG A 161 -4.88 6.58 5.37
C ARG A 161 -3.78 6.20 4.39
N ASP A 162 -2.86 5.34 4.81
CA ASP A 162 -2.08 4.59 3.84
C ASP A 162 -3.03 3.70 3.01
N ASP A 163 -2.70 3.52 1.74
CA ASP A 163 -3.40 2.56 0.87
C ASP A 163 -2.50 1.39 0.48
N LEU A 164 -1.74 0.93 1.48
CA LEU A 164 -0.84 -0.20 1.39
C LEU A 164 -1.66 -1.50 1.54
N GLY A 165 -1.38 -2.48 0.68
CA GLY A 165 -2.01 -3.80 0.71
C GLY A 165 -1.48 -4.71 1.82
N TRP A 166 -1.29 -5.99 1.51
CA TRP A 166 -0.79 -6.97 2.47
C TRP A 166 0.73 -6.86 2.68
N TYR A 167 1.20 -6.86 3.94
CA TYR A 167 2.62 -6.91 4.31
C TYR A 167 2.88 -7.99 5.36
N GLU A 168 4.04 -8.61 5.28
CA GLU A 168 4.49 -9.58 6.29
C GLU A 168 4.85 -8.89 7.62
N THR A 169 5.53 -7.75 7.55
CA THR A 169 5.87 -6.90 8.69
C THR A 169 5.18 -5.55 8.58
N PRO A 170 4.90 -4.86 9.70
CA PRO A 170 4.41 -3.49 9.64
C PRO A 170 5.39 -2.58 8.87
N PRO A 171 4.90 -1.49 8.26
CA PRO A 171 5.76 -0.50 7.60
C PRO A 171 6.83 0.04 8.54
N GLU A 172 7.99 0.39 7.99
CA GLU A 172 9.05 1.02 8.78
C GLU A 172 8.65 2.42 9.22
N PHE A 173 9.17 2.87 10.37
CA PHE A 173 8.80 4.14 11.00
C PHE A 173 8.91 5.36 10.06
N PHE A 174 9.90 5.38 9.18
CA PHE A 174 10.07 6.48 8.22
C PHE A 174 8.95 6.49 7.15
N VAL A 175 8.40 5.32 6.78
CA VAL A 175 7.22 5.22 5.89
C VAL A 175 5.99 5.76 6.62
N GLU A 176 5.81 5.40 7.88
CA GLU A 176 4.69 5.90 8.69
C GLU A 176 4.70 7.43 8.80
N ASN A 177 5.86 8.02 9.06
CA ASN A 177 6.01 9.47 9.14
C ASN A 177 5.70 10.15 7.82
N GLU A 178 6.15 9.56 6.70
CA GLU A 178 5.88 10.08 5.37
C GLU A 178 4.38 10.03 5.06
N VAL A 179 3.72 8.91 5.37
CA VAL A 179 2.27 8.74 5.21
C VAL A 179 1.53 9.83 5.99
N ARG A 180 1.86 10.00 7.29
CA ARG A 180 1.22 11.03 8.12
C ARG A 180 1.45 12.43 7.58
N ARG A 181 2.69 12.75 7.16
CA ARG A 181 3.05 14.07 6.62
C ARG A 181 2.26 14.39 5.35
N ARG A 182 2.21 13.46 4.39
CA ARG A 182 1.50 13.65 3.12
C ARG A 182 -0.02 13.64 3.29
N GLY A 183 -0.54 12.73 4.10
CA GLY A 183 -1.97 12.70 4.45
C GLY A 183 -2.42 14.02 5.09
N ALA A 184 -1.65 14.53 6.05
CA ALA A 184 -1.92 15.84 6.65
C ALA A 184 -1.82 16.99 5.64
N ALA A 185 -0.90 16.93 4.68
CA ALA A 185 -0.78 17.95 3.64
C ALA A 185 -2.01 17.98 2.70
N LEU A 186 -2.52 16.81 2.29
CA LEU A 186 -3.74 16.70 1.49
C LEU A 186 -4.96 17.22 2.25
N ILE A 187 -5.10 16.85 3.53
CA ILE A 187 -6.15 17.39 4.40
C ILE A 187 -6.06 18.92 4.52
N ARG A 188 -4.85 19.47 4.71
CA ARG A 188 -4.66 20.93 4.78
C ARG A 188 -5.06 21.64 3.49
N ARG A 189 -4.76 21.07 2.32
CA ARG A 189 -5.20 21.62 1.03
C ARG A 189 -6.72 21.59 0.89
N ALA A 190 -7.34 20.44 1.18
CA ALA A 190 -8.80 20.30 1.18
C ALA A 190 -9.47 21.30 2.13
N ARG A 191 -8.89 21.51 3.32
CA ARG A 191 -9.36 22.49 4.30
C ARG A 191 -9.26 23.93 3.76
N ALA A 192 -8.13 24.31 3.17
CA ALA A 192 -7.92 25.67 2.67
C ALA A 192 -8.98 26.09 1.62
N VAL A 193 -9.34 25.19 0.70
CA VAL A 193 -10.32 25.50 -0.34
C VAL A 193 -11.78 25.45 0.14
N THR A 194 -12.04 24.81 1.28
CA THR A 194 -13.40 24.63 1.83
C THR A 194 -13.72 25.57 2.98
N GLU A 195 -12.73 26.11 3.70
CA GLU A 195 -12.94 27.11 4.76
C GLU A 195 -13.02 28.55 4.21
N ALA A 196 -12.41 28.81 3.05
CA ALA A 196 -12.44 30.15 2.46
C ALA A 196 -13.86 30.52 2.01
N ARG A 197 -14.45 31.56 2.63
CA ARG A 197 -15.63 32.23 2.06
C ARG A 197 -15.17 32.92 0.78
N THR A 198 -15.87 32.73 -0.33
CA THR A 198 -15.56 33.41 -1.60
C THR A 198 -15.54 34.92 -1.33
N THR A 199 -14.37 35.54 -1.42
CA THR A 199 -14.24 36.98 -1.60
C THR A 199 -14.27 37.26 -3.09
N ASP A 200 -15.43 37.06 -3.71
CA ASP A 200 -15.68 37.57 -5.04
C ASP A 200 -16.62 38.76 -4.88
N GLY A 201 -16.06 39.95 -5.17
CA GLY A 201 -16.79 41.16 -5.50
C GLY A 201 -17.00 41.26 -7.01
#